data_AF-A0A8H8XPB9-F1
#
_entry.id   AF-A0A8H8XPB9-F1
#
_cell.length_a   1.000
_cell.length_b   1.000
_cell.length_c   1.000
_cell.angle_alpha   90.00
_cell.angle_beta   90.00
_cell.angle_gamma   90.00
#
_symmetry.space_group_name_H-M   'P 1'
#
loop_
_entity.id
_entity.type
_entity.pdbx_description
1 polymer ?
#
loop_
_entity_poly.entity_id
_entity_poly.type
_entity_poly.pdbx_seq_one_letter_code
_entity_poly.pdbx_strand_id
1 'polypeptide(L)'
;MDSKSSAYYQRLYRQRLREQGLVKKEVWIRPEHAAQLAAMERKLRQPASGLDSTEEGGMHMPRLWTTGELYEALANVELLRAGRASIELLQGADPSLHLTLHDYGDLPLFAAVVGEQILVEALLWPQADVRDPAAFNEEVLRTHKLFPLSSIALETLADGRSCYLMFGALSAAASLADVVCEIETLADNVIRATEAYEDFLLPAVEESRA
;
A
#
# COMPACT_ATOMS: atom_id res chain seq x y z
N MET A 1 28.79 20.26 -0.75
CA MET A 1 27.50 20.48 -0.05
C MET A 1 27.46 19.52 1.11
N ASP A 2 27.51 19.99 2.35
CA ASP A 2 27.37 19.12 3.52
C ASP A 2 25.97 18.50 3.49
N SER A 3 25.91 17.19 3.27
CA SER A 3 24.65 16.45 3.18
C SER A 3 24.03 16.38 4.57
N LYS A 4 22.96 17.14 4.78
CA LYS A 4 22.16 17.10 6.01
C LYS A 4 21.35 15.80 6.01
N SER A 5 21.56 14.96 7.02
CA SER A 5 20.85 13.69 7.16
C SER A 5 19.36 13.89 7.51
N SER A 6 18.52 12.86 7.27
CA SER A 6 17.12 12.86 7.68
C SER A 6 16.93 13.12 9.19
N ALA A 7 17.87 12.63 10.02
CA ALA A 7 17.90 12.90 11.45
C ALA A 7 18.04 14.40 11.79
N TYR A 8 18.76 15.17 10.98
CA TYR A 8 18.83 16.64 11.13
C TYR A 8 17.44 17.28 10.93
N TYR A 9 16.70 16.85 9.91
CA TYR A 9 15.34 17.37 9.65
C TYR A 9 14.32 16.94 10.71
N GLN A 10 14.44 15.73 11.26
CA GLN A 10 13.62 15.29 12.41
C GLN A 10 13.84 16.19 13.63
N ARG A 11 15.09 16.57 13.91
CA ARG A 11 15.42 17.50 15.00
C ARG A 11 14.81 18.87 14.77
N LEU A 12 14.91 19.41 13.55
CA LEU A 12 14.28 20.69 13.19
C LEU A 12 12.75 20.63 13.29
N TYR A 13 12.12 19.55 12.86
CA TYR A 13 10.67 19.38 12.97
C TYR A 13 10.21 19.40 14.43
N ARG A 14 10.89 18.64 15.31
CA ARG A 14 10.61 18.67 16.75
C ARG A 14 10.89 20.04 17.37
N GLN A 15 11.91 20.74 16.89
CA GLN A 15 12.21 22.10 17.33
C GLN A 15 11.09 23.08 16.95
N ARG A 16 10.61 23.05 15.70
CA ARG A 16 9.48 23.88 15.24
C ARG A 16 8.21 23.62 16.05
N LEU A 17 7.88 22.36 16.32
CA LEU A 17 6.73 22.02 17.17
C LEU A 17 6.87 22.64 18.57
N ARG A 18 8.07 22.60 19.16
CA ARG A 18 8.33 23.24 20.47
C ARG A 18 8.28 24.77 20.40
N GLU A 19 8.78 25.38 19.34
CA GLU A 19 8.71 26.83 19.09
C GLU A 19 7.26 27.31 18.93
N GLN A 20 6.37 26.45 18.44
CA GLN A 20 4.92 26.68 18.40
C GLN A 20 4.24 26.47 19.78
N GLY A 21 5.00 26.19 20.84
CA GLY A 21 4.47 25.93 22.19
C GLY A 21 3.90 24.53 22.38
N LEU A 22 4.03 23.64 21.38
CA LEU A 22 3.51 22.28 21.47
C LEU A 22 4.45 21.39 22.30
N VAL A 23 3.87 20.63 23.23
CA VAL A 23 4.59 19.70 24.10
C VAL A 23 4.21 18.27 23.72
N LYS A 24 5.22 17.42 23.46
CA LYS A 24 4.98 16.00 23.20
C LYS A 24 4.31 15.36 24.42
N LYS A 25 3.20 14.66 24.18
CA LYS A 25 2.54 13.78 25.16
C LYS A 25 2.61 12.35 24.66
N GLU A 26 2.93 11.43 25.56
CA GLU A 26 2.93 9.99 25.28
C GLU A 26 1.66 9.40 25.88
N VAL A 27 0.95 8.60 25.11
CA VAL A 27 -0.37 8.05 25.48
C VAL A 27 -0.38 6.56 25.16
N TRP A 28 -0.98 5.76 26.03
CA TRP A 28 -1.26 4.35 25.81
C TRP A 28 -2.75 4.20 25.53
N ILE A 29 -3.11 3.67 24.37
CA ILE A 29 -4.50 3.47 23.94
C ILE A 29 -4.66 2.08 23.32
N ARG A 30 -5.91 1.60 23.24
CA ARG A 30 -6.22 0.39 22.46
C ARG A 30 -6.14 0.69 20.96
N PRO A 31 -5.76 -0.27 20.10
CA PRO A 31 -5.61 -0.07 18.65
C PRO A 31 -6.88 0.50 17.99
N GLU A 32 -8.07 0.08 18.42
CA GLU A 32 -9.36 0.54 17.87
C GLU A 32 -9.61 2.06 18.04
N HIS A 33 -8.86 2.75 18.90
CA HIS A 33 -9.03 4.19 19.16
C HIS A 33 -7.99 5.08 18.46
N ALA A 34 -7.11 4.51 17.63
CA ALA A 34 -6.02 5.25 16.99
C ALA A 34 -6.51 6.44 16.15
N ALA A 35 -7.54 6.24 15.33
CA ALA A 35 -8.11 7.29 14.48
C ALA A 35 -8.70 8.46 15.30
N GLN A 36 -9.39 8.14 16.41
CA GLN A 36 -9.98 9.14 17.30
C GLN A 36 -8.90 9.98 17.99
N LEU A 37 -7.82 9.34 18.47
CA LEU A 37 -6.69 10.05 19.09
C LEU A 37 -5.99 10.96 18.07
N ALA A 38 -5.76 10.50 16.84
CA ALA A 38 -5.16 11.31 15.78
C ALA A 38 -6.02 12.54 15.43
N ALA A 39 -7.34 12.37 15.32
CA ALA A 39 -8.27 13.48 15.08
C ALA A 39 -8.26 14.50 16.23
N MET A 40 -8.25 14.01 17.48
CA MET A 40 -8.17 14.87 18.66
C MET A 40 -6.83 15.61 18.73
N GLU A 41 -5.72 14.93 18.48
CA GLU A 41 -4.38 15.54 18.46
C GLU A 41 -4.31 16.69 17.45
N ARG A 42 -4.85 16.51 16.25
CA ARG A 42 -4.92 17.57 15.23
C ARG A 42 -5.69 18.80 15.72
N LYS A 43 -6.81 18.60 16.43
CA LYS A 43 -7.59 19.71 17.04
C LYS A 43 -6.80 20.40 18.15
N LEU A 44 -6.17 19.64 19.03
CA LEU A 44 -5.40 20.15 20.17
C LEU A 44 -4.12 20.90 19.77
N ARG A 45 -3.65 20.76 18.53
CA ARG A 45 -2.53 21.55 17.99
C ARG A 45 -2.94 22.97 17.57
N GLN A 46 -4.23 23.28 17.50
CA GLN A 46 -4.72 24.62 17.16
C GLN A 46 -4.76 25.51 18.42
N PRO A 47 -4.45 26.81 18.32
CA PRO A 47 -4.55 27.73 19.45
C PRO A 47 -6.01 27.83 19.95
N ALA A 48 -6.18 28.03 21.26
CA ALA A 48 -7.47 27.97 21.96
C ALA A 48 -8.55 28.92 21.39
N SER A 49 -8.17 29.93 20.61
CA SER A 49 -9.06 30.85 19.88
C SER A 49 -9.93 30.17 18.81
N GLY A 50 -9.69 28.90 18.48
CA GLY A 50 -10.51 28.09 17.56
C GLY A 50 -11.40 27.04 18.23
N LEU A 51 -11.45 26.97 19.56
CA LEU A 51 -12.31 26.02 20.29
C LEU A 51 -13.73 26.55 20.53
N ASP A 52 -13.97 27.83 20.25
CA ASP A 52 -15.24 28.53 20.52
C ASP A 52 -16.10 28.76 19.25
N SER A 53 -15.65 28.30 18.08
CA SER A 53 -16.54 28.19 16.91
C SER A 53 -17.29 26.86 16.97
N THR A 54 -18.33 26.84 17.79
CA THR A 54 -19.40 25.87 17.64
C THR A 54 -20.16 26.20 16.34
N GLU A 55 -20.16 25.22 15.44
CA GLU A 55 -21.11 24.98 14.34
C GLU A 55 -20.86 25.53 12.92
N GLU A 56 -21.23 24.65 11.98
CA GLU A 56 -21.59 24.89 10.57
C GLU A 56 -20.48 25.02 9.52
N GLY A 57 -19.62 24.01 9.50
CA GLY A 57 -19.06 23.50 8.25
C GLY A 57 -18.95 22.01 8.41
N GLY A 58 -19.98 21.27 8.00
CA GLY A 58 -19.97 19.81 8.06
C GLY A 58 -18.67 19.30 7.45
N MET A 59 -17.71 18.92 8.31
CA MET A 59 -16.53 18.20 7.87
C MET A 59 -17.08 16.92 7.28
N HIS A 60 -17.21 16.88 5.96
CA HIS A 60 -17.45 15.66 5.23
C HIS A 60 -16.22 14.81 5.47
N MET A 61 -16.25 14.01 6.55
CA MET A 61 -15.24 12.98 6.76
C MET A 61 -15.28 12.16 5.48
N PRO A 62 -14.17 12.10 4.72
CA PRO A 62 -14.17 11.36 3.48
C PRO A 62 -14.57 9.93 3.82
N ARG A 63 -15.57 9.41 3.10
CA ARG A 63 -15.99 8.02 3.24
C ARG A 63 -14.75 7.16 2.98
N LEU A 64 -14.33 6.41 3.99
CA LEU A 64 -13.25 5.44 3.84
C LEU A 64 -13.86 4.15 3.29
N TRP A 65 -13.21 3.55 2.31
CA TRP A 65 -13.54 2.22 1.85
C TRP A 65 -13.40 1.21 2.99
N THR A 66 -14.29 0.23 3.04
CA THR A 66 -14.03 -1.07 3.65
C THR A 66 -13.76 -2.09 2.56
N THR A 67 -13.10 -3.21 2.87
CA THR A 67 -12.85 -4.27 1.86
C THR A 67 -14.15 -4.75 1.20
N GLY A 68 -15.23 -4.91 1.98
CA GLY A 68 -16.53 -5.33 1.45
C GLY A 68 -17.19 -4.28 0.55
N GLU A 69 -17.15 -3.00 0.92
CA GLU A 69 -17.67 -1.94 0.03
C GLU A 69 -16.85 -1.81 -1.26
N LEU A 70 -15.54 -1.98 -1.15
CA LEU A 70 -14.64 -1.93 -2.31
C LEU A 70 -14.91 -3.11 -3.26
N TYR A 71 -15.14 -4.31 -2.72
CA TYR A 71 -15.57 -5.48 -3.51
C TYR A 71 -16.83 -5.18 -4.34
N GLU A 72 -17.90 -4.72 -3.67
CA GLU A 72 -19.18 -4.41 -4.32
C GLU A 72 -19.01 -3.32 -5.39
N ALA A 73 -18.18 -2.31 -5.12
CA ALA A 73 -17.90 -1.25 -6.07
C ALA A 73 -17.10 -1.76 -7.29
N LEU A 74 -16.04 -2.54 -7.07
CA LEU A 74 -15.21 -3.12 -8.13
C LEU A 74 -15.99 -4.13 -8.99
N ALA A 75 -16.92 -4.88 -8.43
CA ALA A 75 -17.77 -5.79 -9.20
C ALA A 75 -18.58 -5.06 -10.31
N ASN A 76 -18.77 -3.75 -10.19
CA ASN A 76 -19.53 -2.94 -11.14
C ASN A 76 -18.67 -2.14 -12.14
N VAL A 77 -17.33 -2.19 -12.03
CA VAL A 77 -16.46 -1.48 -12.98
C VAL A 77 -16.34 -2.24 -14.31
N GLU A 78 -16.04 -1.51 -15.39
CA GLU A 78 -15.97 -2.09 -16.74
C GLU A 78 -14.96 -3.23 -16.84
N LEU A 79 -13.82 -3.13 -16.14
CA LEU A 79 -12.79 -4.17 -16.09
C LEU A 79 -13.38 -5.55 -15.72
N LEU A 80 -14.26 -5.60 -14.71
CA LEU A 80 -14.88 -6.83 -14.22
C LEU A 80 -16.11 -7.21 -15.06
N ARG A 81 -16.94 -6.23 -15.43
CA ARG A 81 -18.16 -6.47 -16.23
C ARG A 81 -17.88 -6.97 -17.63
N ALA A 82 -16.77 -6.53 -18.23
CA ALA A 82 -16.31 -7.00 -19.54
C ALA A 82 -15.61 -8.37 -19.48
N GLY A 83 -15.42 -8.95 -18.28
CA GLY A 83 -14.71 -10.22 -18.10
C GLY A 83 -13.21 -10.14 -18.38
N ARG A 84 -12.61 -8.93 -18.27
CA ARG A 84 -11.16 -8.70 -18.40
C ARG A 84 -10.42 -8.97 -17.09
N ALA A 85 -11.16 -8.99 -15.98
CA ALA A 85 -10.72 -9.53 -14.71
C ALA A 85 -11.88 -10.26 -14.00
N SER A 86 -11.55 -11.10 -13.03
CA SER A 86 -12.48 -11.65 -12.04
C SER A 86 -12.08 -11.20 -10.64
N ILE A 87 -13.05 -11.19 -9.71
CA ILE A 87 -12.82 -10.82 -8.31
C ILE A 87 -13.54 -11.78 -7.37
N GLU A 88 -12.87 -12.17 -6.30
CA GLU A 88 -13.39 -12.97 -5.20
C GLU A 88 -13.12 -12.26 -3.87
N LEU A 89 -14.09 -12.25 -2.97
CA LEU A 89 -13.93 -11.74 -1.61
C LEU A 89 -13.52 -12.89 -0.68
N LEU A 90 -12.28 -12.84 -0.21
CA LEU A 90 -11.75 -13.77 0.79
C LEU A 90 -12.17 -13.33 2.18
N GLN A 91 -13.04 -14.12 2.80
CA GLN A 91 -13.55 -13.88 4.14
C GLN A 91 -12.59 -14.40 5.20
N GLY A 92 -12.43 -13.67 6.31
CA GLY A 92 -11.53 -14.04 7.39
C GLY A 92 -11.52 -13.01 8.52
N ALA A 93 -10.58 -13.15 9.46
CA ALA A 93 -10.32 -12.11 10.46
C ALA A 93 -9.85 -10.80 9.79
N ASP A 94 -9.07 -10.93 8.72
CA ASP A 94 -8.61 -9.84 7.86
C ASP A 94 -9.13 -10.09 6.43
N PRO A 95 -10.23 -9.43 6.01
CA PRO A 95 -10.82 -9.66 4.69
C PRO A 95 -9.97 -9.05 3.57
N SER A 96 -9.81 -9.79 2.46
CA SER A 96 -9.08 -9.36 1.28
C SER A 96 -9.82 -9.71 -0.01
N LEU A 97 -9.43 -9.06 -1.11
CA LEU A 97 -9.94 -9.27 -2.46
C LEU A 97 -8.88 -10.03 -3.23
N HIS A 98 -9.27 -11.12 -3.86
CA HIS A 98 -8.45 -11.80 -4.85
C HIS A 98 -8.95 -11.42 -6.23
N LEU A 99 -8.13 -10.68 -6.98
CA LEU A 99 -8.38 -10.33 -8.36
C LEU A 99 -7.57 -11.22 -9.29
N THR A 100 -8.14 -11.63 -10.40
CA THR A 100 -7.43 -12.33 -11.48
C THR A 100 -7.57 -11.51 -12.74
N LEU A 101 -6.47 -10.98 -13.27
CA LEU A 101 -6.47 -10.10 -14.43
C LEU A 101 -6.19 -10.91 -15.70
N HIS A 102 -7.24 -11.21 -16.45
CA HIS A 102 -7.19 -12.11 -17.62
C HIS A 102 -6.36 -11.53 -18.78
N ASP A 103 -6.41 -10.22 -18.97
CA ASP A 103 -5.59 -9.52 -19.97
C ASP A 103 -4.08 -9.65 -19.72
N TYR A 104 -3.69 -9.98 -18.49
CA TYR A 104 -2.31 -10.13 -18.04
C TYR A 104 -1.91 -11.61 -17.88
N GLY A 105 -2.60 -12.51 -18.58
CA GLY A 105 -2.33 -13.95 -18.49
C GLY A 105 -2.77 -14.55 -17.15
N ASP A 106 -3.94 -14.14 -16.67
CA ASP A 106 -4.52 -14.55 -15.38
C ASP A 106 -3.66 -14.15 -14.16
N LEU A 107 -3.03 -12.97 -14.22
CA LEU A 107 -2.20 -12.45 -13.13
C LEU A 107 -3.02 -12.29 -11.83
N PRO A 108 -2.63 -12.95 -10.72
CA PRO A 108 -3.30 -12.79 -9.44
C PRO A 108 -2.83 -11.52 -8.71
N LEU A 109 -3.79 -10.73 -8.24
CA LEU A 109 -3.59 -9.59 -7.37
C LEU A 109 -4.40 -9.74 -6.09
N PHE A 110 -3.85 -9.26 -4.98
CA PHE A 110 -4.54 -9.19 -3.70
C PHE A 110 -4.75 -7.73 -3.32
N ALA A 111 -5.95 -7.38 -2.88
CA ALA A 111 -6.24 -6.03 -2.37
C ALA A 111 -6.92 -6.09 -1.02
N ALA A 112 -6.51 -5.23 -0.08
CA ALA A 112 -7.13 -5.16 1.24
C ALA A 112 -7.16 -3.72 1.75
N VAL A 113 -8.22 -3.36 2.48
CA VAL A 113 -8.24 -2.11 3.24
C VAL A 113 -7.61 -2.36 4.60
N VAL A 114 -6.51 -1.69 4.88
CA VAL A 114 -5.80 -1.76 6.17
C VAL A 114 -5.72 -0.36 6.77
N GLY A 115 -6.54 -0.10 7.79
CA GLY A 115 -6.61 1.21 8.44
C GLY A 115 -7.11 2.31 7.48
N GLU A 116 -6.26 3.30 7.20
CA GLU A 116 -6.56 4.41 6.28
C GLU A 116 -6.00 4.20 4.86
N GLN A 117 -5.58 2.97 4.54
CA GLN A 117 -4.93 2.64 3.26
C GLN A 117 -5.62 1.47 2.56
N ILE A 118 -5.58 1.50 1.23
CA ILE A 118 -5.85 0.34 0.38
C ILE A 118 -4.48 -0.16 -0.08
N LEU A 119 -4.15 -1.40 0.27
CA LEU A 119 -2.97 -2.09 -0.23
C LEU A 119 -3.41 -2.95 -1.41
N VAL A 120 -2.66 -2.90 -2.51
CA VAL A 120 -2.82 -3.79 -3.66
C VAL A 120 -1.45 -4.42 -3.92
N GLU A 121 -1.38 -5.75 -4.05
CA GLU A 121 -0.12 -6.46 -4.19
C GLU A 121 -0.22 -7.64 -5.16
N ALA A 122 0.92 -8.01 -5.73
CA ALA A 122 1.12 -9.18 -6.57
C ALA A 122 2.39 -9.90 -6.13
N LEU A 123 2.32 -11.24 -6.07
CA LEU A 123 3.51 -12.07 -5.89
C LEU A 123 4.38 -11.97 -7.15
N LEU A 124 5.67 -11.68 -6.99
CA LEU A 124 6.63 -11.72 -8.09
C LEU A 124 7.25 -13.11 -8.18
N TRP A 125 8.10 -13.46 -7.21
CA TRP A 125 8.78 -14.76 -7.16
C TRP A 125 9.34 -15.05 -5.77
N PRO A 126 9.53 -16.33 -5.40
CA PRO A 126 10.32 -16.73 -4.24
C PRO A 126 11.74 -16.15 -4.24
N GLN A 127 12.26 -15.81 -3.05
CA GLN A 127 13.67 -15.43 -2.89
C GLN A 127 14.61 -16.58 -3.30
N ALA A 128 14.15 -17.83 -3.14
CA ALA A 128 14.88 -19.01 -3.56
C ALA A 128 15.17 -19.06 -5.08
N ASP A 129 14.37 -18.33 -5.88
CA ASP A 129 14.50 -18.29 -7.33
C ASP A 129 15.43 -17.16 -7.80
N VAL A 130 16.09 -16.46 -6.87
CA VAL A 130 17.04 -15.38 -7.16
C VAL A 130 18.47 -15.85 -6.96
N ARG A 131 19.32 -15.71 -8.00
CA ARG A 131 20.72 -16.18 -8.02
C ARG A 131 21.57 -15.57 -6.90
N ASP A 132 21.46 -14.25 -6.75
CA ASP A 132 22.15 -13.47 -5.72
C ASP A 132 21.15 -12.47 -5.11
N PRO A 133 20.49 -12.82 -3.99
CA PRO A 133 19.53 -11.94 -3.35
C PRO A 133 20.13 -10.60 -2.90
N ALA A 134 21.42 -10.55 -2.57
CA ALA A 134 22.05 -9.31 -2.12
C ALA A 134 22.22 -8.33 -3.29
N ALA A 135 22.73 -8.82 -4.42
CA ALA A 135 22.86 -8.01 -5.64
C ALA A 135 21.49 -7.57 -6.18
N PHE A 136 20.51 -8.48 -6.19
CA PHE A 136 19.14 -8.16 -6.60
C PHE A 136 18.49 -7.09 -5.71
N ASN A 137 18.62 -7.22 -4.38
CA ASN A 137 18.09 -6.24 -3.44
C ASN A 137 18.71 -4.85 -3.65
N GLU A 138 20.01 -4.79 -3.92
CA GLU A 138 20.68 -3.53 -4.25
C GLU A 138 20.13 -2.93 -5.55
N GLU A 139 19.95 -3.75 -6.58
CA GLU A 139 19.42 -3.29 -7.87
C GLU A 139 18.01 -2.74 -7.70
N VAL A 140 17.10 -3.48 -7.07
CA VAL A 140 15.72 -3.04 -6.76
C VAL A 140 15.69 -1.68 -6.07
N LEU A 141 16.58 -1.44 -5.11
CA LEU A 141 16.65 -0.15 -4.41
C LEU A 141 17.12 0.99 -5.33
N ARG A 142 18.03 0.70 -6.26
CA ARG A 142 18.56 1.67 -7.23
C ARG A 142 17.55 2.00 -8.33
N THR A 143 16.75 1.02 -8.72
CA THR A 143 15.79 1.09 -9.84
C THR A 143 14.35 1.34 -9.40
N HIS A 144 14.06 1.53 -8.10
CA HIS A 144 12.67 1.70 -7.60
C HIS A 144 11.86 2.79 -8.34
N LYS A 145 12.53 3.80 -8.91
CA LYS A 145 11.87 4.88 -9.68
C LYS A 145 11.38 4.46 -11.07
N LEU A 146 11.75 3.27 -11.55
CA LEU A 146 11.33 2.74 -12.86
C LEU A 146 9.86 2.26 -12.85
N PHE A 147 9.34 1.96 -11.65
CA PHE A 147 8.00 1.43 -11.42
C PHE A 147 7.17 2.46 -10.65
N PRO A 148 6.59 3.47 -11.34
CA PRO A 148 5.82 4.51 -10.68
C PRO A 148 4.62 3.90 -9.95
N LEU A 149 4.30 4.43 -8.78
CA LEU A 149 3.19 3.98 -7.92
C LEU A 149 3.35 2.58 -7.32
N SER A 150 4.37 1.82 -7.72
CA SER A 150 4.65 0.50 -7.17
C SER A 150 5.97 0.48 -6.39
N SER A 151 6.05 -0.45 -5.44
CA SER A 151 7.25 -0.74 -4.67
C SER A 151 7.42 -2.25 -4.58
N ILE A 152 8.65 -2.72 -4.39
CA ILE A 152 8.95 -4.13 -4.20
C ILE A 152 9.26 -4.36 -2.73
N ALA A 153 8.61 -5.34 -2.12
CA ALA A 153 8.88 -5.84 -0.78
C ALA A 153 9.46 -7.25 -0.82
N LEU A 154 10.19 -7.62 0.22
CA LEU A 154 10.56 -9.00 0.53
C LEU A 154 9.82 -9.38 1.81
N GLU A 155 8.89 -10.32 1.71
CA GLU A 155 8.06 -10.76 2.82
C GLU A 155 8.20 -12.25 3.08
N THR A 156 7.98 -12.66 4.33
CA THR A 156 7.93 -14.07 4.72
C THR A 156 6.48 -14.51 4.80
N LEU A 157 6.08 -15.40 3.89
CA LEU A 157 4.74 -15.98 3.85
C LEU A 157 4.47 -16.88 5.07
N ALA A 158 3.21 -17.23 5.30
CA ALA A 158 2.78 -18.05 6.45
C ALA A 158 3.42 -19.45 6.50
N ASP A 159 3.88 -19.97 5.35
CA ASP A 159 4.60 -21.24 5.23
C ASP A 159 6.13 -21.11 5.48
N GLY A 160 6.60 -19.90 5.79
CA GLY A 160 8.00 -19.60 6.06
C GLY A 160 8.85 -19.30 4.82
N ARG A 161 8.27 -19.33 3.62
CA ARG A 161 8.99 -18.95 2.39
C ARG A 161 9.11 -17.44 2.29
N SER A 162 10.31 -16.95 1.99
CA SER A 162 10.51 -15.55 1.64
C SER A 162 10.21 -15.33 0.16
N CYS A 163 9.38 -14.35 -0.16
CA CYS A 163 8.96 -14.01 -1.50
C CYS A 163 9.08 -12.52 -1.75
N TYR A 164 9.44 -12.17 -2.98
CA TYR A 164 9.33 -10.81 -3.46
C TYR A 164 7.89 -10.55 -3.91
N LEU A 165 7.34 -9.42 -3.48
CA LEU A 165 6.03 -8.93 -3.88
C LEU A 165 6.18 -7.54 -4.45
N MET A 166 5.37 -7.21 -5.45
CA MET A 166 5.19 -5.83 -5.87
C MET A 166 3.86 -5.32 -5.31
N PHE A 167 3.87 -4.15 -4.71
CA PHE A 167 2.68 -3.57 -4.10
C PHE A 167 2.55 -2.07 -4.39
N GLY A 168 1.31 -1.61 -4.43
CA GLY A 168 0.90 -0.21 -4.45
C GLY A 168 0.06 0.10 -3.22
N ALA A 169 0.08 1.35 -2.76
CA ALA A 169 -0.67 1.77 -1.59
C ALA A 169 -1.37 3.11 -1.85
N LEU A 170 -2.69 3.10 -1.70
CA LEU A 170 -3.56 4.26 -1.85
C LEU A 170 -4.16 4.67 -0.52
N SER A 171 -4.69 5.88 -0.43
CA SER A 171 -5.58 6.25 0.68
C SER A 171 -6.89 5.44 0.59
N ALA A 172 -7.43 5.02 1.73
CA ALA A 172 -8.78 4.44 1.80
C ALA A 172 -9.88 5.44 1.45
N ALA A 173 -9.56 6.74 1.27
CA ALA A 173 -10.46 7.75 0.73
C ALA A 173 -10.33 7.93 -0.80
N ALA A 174 -9.47 7.16 -1.47
CA ALA A 174 -9.25 7.28 -2.91
C ALA A 174 -10.54 7.01 -3.70
N SER A 175 -10.69 7.64 -4.86
CA SER A 175 -11.85 7.38 -5.69
C SER A 175 -11.78 5.96 -6.27
N LEU A 176 -12.92 5.37 -6.62
CA LEU A 176 -12.93 4.05 -7.26
C LEU A 176 -12.09 4.04 -8.56
N ALA A 177 -12.08 5.15 -9.29
CA ALA A 177 -11.25 5.30 -10.50
C ALA A 177 -9.76 5.26 -10.18
N ASP A 178 -9.32 5.89 -9.09
CA ASP A 178 -7.92 5.83 -8.64
C ASP A 178 -7.54 4.40 -8.25
N VAL A 179 -8.43 3.66 -7.59
CA VAL A 179 -8.19 2.25 -7.22
C VAL A 179 -8.05 1.37 -8.46
N VAL A 180 -8.92 1.54 -9.45
CA VAL A 180 -8.81 0.79 -10.72
C VAL A 180 -7.51 1.14 -11.45
N CYS A 181 -7.17 2.43 -11.53
CA CYS A 181 -5.93 2.89 -12.15
C CYS A 181 -4.69 2.28 -11.47
N GLU A 182 -4.69 2.19 -10.14
CA GLU A 182 -3.61 1.57 -9.38
C GLU A 182 -3.50 0.06 -9.64
N ILE A 183 -4.62 -0.66 -9.72
CA ILE A 183 -4.65 -2.09 -10.04
C ILE A 183 -4.03 -2.34 -11.43
N GLU A 184 -4.46 -1.58 -12.44
CA GLU A 184 -3.93 -1.70 -13.81
C GLU A 184 -2.44 -1.30 -13.86
N THR A 185 -2.06 -0.21 -13.20
CA THR A 185 -0.66 0.26 -13.14
C THR A 185 0.24 -0.76 -12.45
N LEU A 186 -0.22 -1.37 -11.36
CA LEU A 186 0.52 -2.41 -10.65
C LEU A 186 0.71 -3.63 -11.55
N ALA A 187 -0.32 -4.06 -12.26
CA ALA A 187 -0.23 -5.17 -13.20
C ALA A 187 0.80 -4.91 -14.32
N ASP A 188 0.76 -3.73 -14.94
CA ASP A 188 1.76 -3.31 -15.94
C ASP A 188 3.19 -3.33 -15.36
N ASN A 189 3.35 -2.81 -14.13
CA ASN A 189 4.64 -2.77 -13.47
C ASN A 189 5.16 -4.17 -13.10
N VAL A 190 4.29 -5.12 -12.75
CA VAL A 190 4.67 -6.51 -12.48
C VAL A 190 5.29 -7.16 -13.71
N ILE A 191 4.66 -7.01 -14.88
CA ILE A 191 5.19 -7.54 -16.14
C ILE A 191 6.55 -6.91 -16.45
N ARG A 192 6.62 -5.56 -16.39
CA ARG A 192 7.86 -4.82 -16.63
C ARG A 192 8.98 -5.17 -15.65
N ALA A 193 8.65 -5.45 -14.39
CA ALA A 193 9.63 -5.84 -13.38
C ALA A 193 10.17 -7.24 -13.67
N THR A 194 9.31 -8.16 -14.09
CA THR A 194 9.71 -9.53 -14.47
C THR A 194 10.70 -9.49 -15.63
N GLU A 195 10.45 -8.67 -16.64
CA GLU A 195 11.39 -8.46 -17.76
C GLU A 195 12.68 -7.76 -17.32
N ALA A 196 12.57 -6.71 -16.50
CA ALA A 196 13.73 -5.90 -16.09
C ALA A 196 14.72 -6.67 -15.22
N TYR A 197 14.26 -7.69 -14.48
CA TYR A 197 15.07 -8.44 -13.54
C TYR A 197 15.31 -9.89 -13.92
N GLU A 198 14.93 -10.31 -15.13
CA GLU A 198 15.08 -11.69 -15.61
C GLU A 198 16.50 -12.25 -15.41
N ASP A 199 17.53 -11.42 -15.64
CA ASP A 199 18.94 -11.79 -15.48
C ASP A 199 19.33 -12.21 -14.05
N PHE A 200 18.58 -11.76 -13.04
CA PHE A 200 18.79 -12.13 -11.64
C PHE A 200 18.08 -13.44 -11.26
N LEU A 201 17.16 -13.91 -12.09
CA LEU A 201 16.34 -15.07 -11.80
C LEU A 201 17.02 -16.37 -12.23
N LEU A 202 16.85 -17.42 -11.44
CA LEU A 202 17.19 -18.76 -11.86
C LEU A 202 16.31 -19.16 -13.06
N PRO A 203 16.82 -19.96 -14.00
CA PRO A 203 15.99 -20.47 -15.09
C PRO A 203 14.75 -21.15 -14.50
N ALA A 204 13.58 -20.85 -15.06
CA ALA A 204 12.34 -21.47 -14.62
C ALA A 204 12.52 -22.99 -14.63
N VAL A 205 12.39 -23.62 -13.45
CA VAL A 205 12.23 -25.06 -13.40
C VAL A 205 10.82 -25.29 -13.93
N GLU A 206 10.69 -25.72 -15.18
CA GLU A 206 9.42 -26.22 -15.68
C GLU A 206 8.98 -27.35 -14.73
N GLU A 207 8.05 -27.05 -13.82
CA GLU A 207 7.39 -28.07 -13.03
C GLU A 207 6.68 -28.99 -14.02
N SER A 208 7.33 -30.12 -14.26
CA SER A 208 6.84 -31.19 -15.12
C SER A 208 5.43 -31.54 -14.67
N ARG A 209 4.45 -31.24 -15.53
CA ARG A 209 3.06 -31.70 -15.42
C ARG A 209 3.06 -33.18 -15.02
N ALA A 210 2.59 -33.46 -13.80
CA ALA A 210 2.19 -34.79 -13.35
C ALA A 210 0.67 -34.92 -13.45
#